data_AF-A0AAQ3PPW8-F1
#
_entry.id   AF-A0AAQ3PPW8-F1
#
_cell.length_a   1.000
_cell.length_b   1.000
_cell.length_c   1.000
_cell.angle_alpha   90.00
_cell.angle_beta   90.00
_cell.angle_gamma   90.00
#
_symmetry.space_group_name_H-M   'P 1'
#
loop_
_entity.id
_entity.type
_entity.pdbx_description
1 polymer ?
#
loop_
_entity_poly.entity_id
_entity_poly.type
_entity_poly.pdbx_seq_one_letter_code
_entity_poly.pdbx_strand_id
1 'polypeptide(L)'
;MGAYTTIAPVVSKIFYSSSHAVLMVRRRPATVNGGGFVVTDHGQRAIFSVDGCGIIGVSGQLIVRDGDGNAILFIHKKLFQVAEKLINLYLIGRYCSSAECKHWWKGYLTDYGEPSKLVFSLQDPKPVLCMKGDIRVTVEPKGGNRHWDYEIGVKGMMAGRDFYQVSATRL
;
A
#
# COMPACT_ATOMS: atom_id res chain seq x y z
N MET A 1 -35.65 -4.96 -6.12
CA MET A 1 -34.74 -3.80 -6.26
C MET A 1 -33.51 -4.06 -5.39
N GLY A 2 -32.39 -4.46 -6.00
CA GLY A 2 -31.15 -4.70 -5.26
C GLY A 2 -30.51 -3.37 -4.87
N ALA A 3 -30.18 -3.20 -3.59
CA ALA A 3 -29.39 -2.06 -3.15
C ALA A 3 -28.02 -2.12 -3.84
N TYR A 4 -27.78 -1.20 -4.77
CA TYR A 4 -26.43 -0.93 -5.25
C TYR A 4 -25.62 -0.42 -4.06
N THR A 5 -24.74 -1.26 -3.52
CA THR A 5 -23.74 -0.82 -2.55
C THR A 5 -22.75 0.07 -3.28
N THR A 6 -23.07 1.37 -3.37
CA THR A 6 -22.17 2.37 -3.95
C THR A 6 -20.87 2.37 -3.17
N ILE A 7 -19.82 1.82 -3.77
CA ILE A 7 -18.47 1.83 -3.21
C ILE A 7 -17.99 3.28 -3.27
N ALA A 8 -17.79 3.90 -2.11
CA ALA A 8 -17.26 5.24 -2.03
C ALA A 8 -15.77 5.22 -2.42
N PRO A 9 -15.30 6.17 -3.26
CA PRO A 9 -13.89 6.27 -3.62
C PRO A 9 -13.04 6.59 -2.39
N VAL A 10 -11.92 5.88 -2.24
CA VAL A 10 -11.00 6.08 -1.09
C VAL A 10 -10.13 7.32 -1.26
N VAL A 11 -9.61 7.54 -2.46
CA VAL A 11 -8.71 8.67 -2.77
C VAL A 11 -9.48 9.77 -3.48
N SER A 12 -10.01 9.50 -4.68
CA SER A 12 -10.81 10.44 -5.47
C SER A 12 -11.61 9.71 -6.55
N LYS A 13 -12.73 10.32 -6.98
CA LYS A 13 -13.55 9.82 -8.11
C LYS A 13 -12.81 9.87 -9.45
N ILE A 14 -11.78 10.71 -9.58
CA ILE A 14 -11.04 10.86 -10.85
C ILE A 14 -10.22 9.61 -11.19
N PHE A 15 -9.90 8.79 -10.18
CA PHE A 15 -9.18 7.52 -10.36
C PHE A 15 -10.13 6.32 -10.49
N TYR A 16 -11.44 6.56 -10.62
CA TYR A 16 -12.45 5.52 -10.75
C TYR A 16 -12.67 5.16 -12.22
N SER A 17 -12.56 3.87 -12.55
CA SER A 17 -12.93 3.31 -13.86
C SER A 17 -14.24 2.54 -13.74
N SER A 18 -15.14 2.69 -14.71
CA SER A 18 -16.39 1.90 -14.80
C SER A 18 -16.15 0.47 -15.33
N SER A 19 -14.95 0.19 -15.84
CA SER A 19 -14.53 -1.12 -16.36
C SER A 19 -13.23 -1.60 -15.68
N HIS A 20 -12.93 -2.89 -15.84
CA HIS A 20 -11.68 -3.46 -15.36
C HIS A 20 -10.47 -2.75 -15.98
N ALA A 21 -9.56 -2.27 -15.14
CA ALA A 21 -8.32 -1.64 -15.58
C ALA A 21 -7.18 -2.67 -15.62
N VAL A 22 -6.45 -2.71 -16.73
CA VAL A 22 -5.20 -3.47 -16.85
C VAL A 22 -4.05 -2.50 -16.70
N LEU A 23 -3.22 -2.74 -15.68
CA LEU A 23 -2.08 -1.90 -15.32
C LEU A 23 -0.80 -2.70 -15.51
N MET A 24 0.21 -2.08 -16.11
CA MET A 24 1.54 -2.64 -16.25
C MET A 24 2.49 -1.93 -15.28
N VAL A 25 3.25 -2.70 -14.52
CA VAL A 25 4.22 -2.17 -13.55
C VAL A 25 5.63 -2.32 -14.12
N ARG A 26 6.32 -1.20 -14.35
CA ARG A 26 7.71 -1.17 -14.77
C ARG A 26 8.57 -0.66 -13.62
N ARG A 27 9.46 -1.51 -13.11
CA ARG A 27 10.45 -1.11 -12.09
C ARG A 27 11.45 -0.13 -12.68
N ARG A 28 11.73 0.96 -11.95
CA ARG A 28 12.82 1.89 -12.26
C ARG A 28 14.08 1.47 -11.50
N PRO A 29 15.29 1.65 -12.09
CA PRO A 29 16.54 1.45 -11.37
C PRO A 29 16.57 2.28 -10.08
N ALA A 30 17.24 1.77 -9.05
CA ALA A 30 17.50 2.55 -7.84
C ALA A 30 18.42 3.72 -8.20
N THR A 31 18.00 4.94 -7.87
CA THR A 31 18.79 6.15 -8.07
C THR A 31 19.16 6.77 -6.72
N VAL A 32 20.16 7.65 -6.71
CA VAL A 32 20.67 8.29 -5.48
C VAL A 32 19.53 8.95 -4.69
N ASN A 33 18.65 9.67 -5.39
CA ASN A 33 17.50 10.38 -4.81
C ASN A 33 16.14 9.75 -5.19
N GLY A 34 16.09 8.46 -5.52
CA GLY A 34 14.83 7.83 -5.90
C GLY A 34 14.90 6.38 -6.39
N GLY A 35 13.87 5.96 -7.11
CA GLY A 35 13.71 4.59 -7.60
C GLY A 35 12.24 4.22 -7.66
N GLY A 36 11.93 2.96 -7.37
CA GLY A 36 10.56 2.47 -7.30
C GLY A 36 10.05 1.98 -8.65
N PHE A 37 8.84 2.38 -9.04
CA PHE A 37 8.19 1.86 -10.25
C PHE A 37 7.27 2.88 -10.90
N VAL A 38 6.98 2.65 -12.18
CA VAL A 38 5.98 3.40 -12.95
C VAL A 38 4.87 2.43 -13.30
N VAL A 39 3.63 2.86 -13.14
CA VAL A 39 2.44 2.13 -13.52
C VAL A 39 1.91 2.75 -14.81
N THR A 40 1.79 1.96 -15.86
CA THR A 40 1.28 2.39 -17.16
C THR A 40 -0.01 1.67 -17.53
N ASP A 41 -0.79 2.28 -18.43
CA ASP A 41 -1.88 1.59 -19.10
C ASP A 41 -1.37 0.69 -20.23
N HIS A 42 -2.30 0.07 -20.96
CA HIS A 42 -2.02 -0.75 -22.16
C HIS A 42 -1.31 0.03 -23.28
N GLY A 43 -1.49 1.34 -23.35
CA GLY A 43 -0.86 2.25 -24.31
C GLY A 43 0.53 2.73 -23.88
N GLN A 44 1.09 2.17 -22.79
CA GLN A 44 2.35 2.59 -22.17
C GLN A 44 2.35 4.01 -21.63
N ARG A 45 1.18 4.64 -21.46
CA ARG A 45 1.06 5.95 -20.84
C ARG A 45 1.22 5.79 -19.34
N ALA A 46 2.11 6.58 -18.73
CA ALA A 46 2.25 6.62 -17.27
C ALA A 46 0.98 7.17 -16.62
N ILE A 47 0.37 6.37 -15.74
CA ILE A 47 -0.82 6.75 -14.97
C ILE A 47 -0.39 7.16 -13.56
N PHE A 48 0.56 6.41 -12.99
CA PHE A 48 1.13 6.71 -11.69
C PHE A 48 2.62 6.41 -11.68
N SER A 49 3.35 7.12 -10.85
CA SER A 49 4.71 6.72 -10.46
C SER A 49 4.79 6.59 -8.94
N VAL A 50 5.52 5.59 -8.48
CA VAL A 50 5.82 5.43 -7.07
C VAL A 50 7.30 5.64 -6.91
N ASP A 51 7.64 6.75 -6.26
CA ASP A 51 8.99 7.06 -5.83
C ASP A 51 9.20 6.43 -4.47
N GLY A 52 10.15 5.50 -4.40
CA GLY A 52 10.60 4.93 -3.15
C GLY A 52 11.76 5.70 -2.52
N CYS A 53 12.15 5.24 -1.34
CA CYS A 53 13.46 5.50 -0.78
C CYS A 53 14.54 5.02 -1.75
N GLY A 54 15.21 5.95 -2.42
CA GLY A 54 16.41 5.64 -3.20
C GLY A 54 17.57 5.20 -2.32
N ILE A 55 18.79 5.26 -2.85
CA ILE A 55 19.99 4.83 -2.11
C ILE A 55 20.19 5.65 -0.81
N ILE A 56 19.80 6.93 -0.82
CA ILE A 56 19.96 7.86 0.32
C ILE A 56 18.59 8.30 0.88
N GLY A 57 17.49 7.62 0.53
CA GLY A 57 16.15 8.00 0.97
C GLY A 57 15.83 7.60 2.42
N VAL A 58 14.64 7.99 2.88
CA VAL A 58 14.09 7.51 4.17
C VAL A 58 13.37 6.18 3.95
N SER A 59 13.94 5.10 4.49
CA SER A 59 13.34 3.76 4.37
C SER A 59 11.94 3.73 4.97
N GLY A 60 11.02 3.03 4.30
CA GLY A 60 9.62 2.95 4.70
C GLY A 60 8.79 4.19 4.36
N GLN A 61 9.27 5.08 3.50
CA GLN A 61 8.46 6.16 2.91
C GLN A 61 8.38 5.97 1.39
N LEU A 62 7.17 6.15 0.85
CA LEU A 62 6.87 6.09 -0.58
C LEU A 62 5.99 7.28 -0.95
N ILE A 63 6.21 7.85 -2.12
CA ILE A 63 5.36 8.91 -2.68
C ILE A 63 4.73 8.37 -3.96
N VAL A 64 3.42 8.38 -4.04
CA VAL A 64 2.67 8.12 -5.27
C VAL A 64 2.41 9.46 -5.94
N ARG A 65 2.76 9.54 -7.21
CA ARG A 65 2.48 10.68 -8.09
C ARG A 65 1.55 10.26 -9.21
N ASP A 66 0.76 11.21 -9.72
CA ASP A 66 -0.02 11.04 -10.94
C ASP A 66 0.88 11.04 -12.20
N GLY A 67 0.25 10.96 -13.38
CA GLY A 67 0.93 11.00 -14.68
C GLY A 67 1.58 12.35 -15.01
N ASP A 68 1.17 13.43 -14.34
CA ASP A 68 1.73 14.78 -14.51
C ASP A 68 2.87 15.05 -13.52
N GLY A 69 3.10 14.15 -12.56
CA GLY A 69 4.17 14.24 -11.57
C GLY A 69 3.75 14.89 -10.24
N ASN A 70 2.48 15.23 -10.08
CA ASN A 70 1.96 15.79 -8.82
C ASN A 70 1.89 14.68 -7.78
N ALA A 71 2.32 14.98 -6.55
CA ALA A 71 2.14 14.05 -5.44
C ALA A 71 0.66 13.93 -5.10
N ILE A 72 0.16 12.68 -5.03
CA ILE A 72 -1.23 12.38 -4.69
C ILE A 72 -1.36 11.62 -3.36
N LEU A 73 -0.39 10.76 -3.04
CA LEU A 73 -0.38 9.99 -1.80
C LEU A 73 1.04 9.88 -1.22
N PHE A 74 1.14 10.09 0.07
CA PHE A 74 2.30 9.76 0.88
C PHE A 74 2.03 8.50 1.68
N ILE A 75 2.84 7.46 1.49
CA ILE A 75 2.68 6.18 2.17
C ILE A 75 3.88 5.98 3.10
N HIS A 76 3.60 5.77 4.37
CA HIS A 76 4.63 5.59 5.39
C HIS A 76 4.42 4.31 6.19
N LYS A 77 5.49 3.52 6.34
CA LYS A 77 5.56 2.32 7.17
C LYS A 77 5.80 2.71 8.62
N LYS A 78 4.81 2.47 9.47
CA LYS A 78 4.94 2.56 10.92
C LYS A 78 5.24 1.17 11.49
N LEU A 79 6.40 1.03 12.12
CA LEU A 79 6.70 -0.08 13.02
C LEU A 79 5.95 0.17 14.34
N PHE A 80 5.01 -0.71 14.68
CA PHE A 80 4.45 -0.70 16.03
C PHE A 80 5.50 -1.28 16.98
N GLN A 81 6.33 -0.40 17.55
CA GLN A 81 7.19 -0.75 18.66
C GLN A 81 6.34 -0.82 19.92
N VAL A 82 6.19 -2.01 20.50
CA VAL A 82 5.93 -2.14 21.95
C VAL A 82 7.25 -1.80 22.66
N ALA A 83 7.70 -0.55 22.53
CA ALA A 83 8.74 0.06 23.32
C ALA A 83 7.98 0.93 24.31
N GLU A 84 7.66 0.42 25.50
CA GLU A 84 8.56 0.67 26.63
C GLU A 84 9.00 -0.59 27.40
N LYS A 85 8.42 -1.78 27.13
CA LYS A 85 8.71 -2.98 27.95
C LYS A 85 9.77 -3.94 27.39
N LEU A 86 10.10 -3.85 26.10
CA LEU A 86 10.99 -4.81 25.42
C LEU A 86 12.39 -4.28 25.06
N ILE A 87 12.72 -3.02 25.37
CA ILE A 87 14.09 -2.50 25.15
C ILE A 87 15.12 -3.32 25.94
N ASN A 88 14.74 -3.94 27.06
CA ASN A 88 15.61 -4.83 27.83
C ASN A 88 15.90 -6.19 27.16
N LEU A 89 15.17 -6.62 26.11
CA LEU A 89 15.48 -7.86 25.39
C LEU A 89 16.44 -7.66 24.20
N TYR A 90 16.63 -6.44 23.72
CA TYR A 90 17.48 -6.18 22.57
C TYR A 90 18.97 -6.41 22.85
N LEU A 91 19.37 -6.33 24.13
CA LEU A 91 20.75 -6.59 24.57
C LEU A 91 21.12 -8.08 24.67
N ILE A 92 20.16 -9.02 24.56
CA ILE A 92 20.40 -10.47 24.72
C ILE A 92 20.40 -11.26 23.40
N GLY A 93 20.60 -10.58 22.26
CA GLY A 93 21.03 -11.25 21.02
C GLY A 93 20.07 -12.30 20.45
N ARG A 94 18.77 -12.20 20.76
CA ARG A 94 17.74 -13.06 20.15
C ARG A 94 17.00 -12.31 19.05
N TYR A 95 17.21 -12.79 17.83
CA TYR A 95 16.43 -12.49 16.63
C TYR A 95 14.94 -12.48 16.99
N CYS A 96 14.30 -11.31 17.01
CA CYS A 96 12.86 -11.19 17.22
C CYS A 96 12.13 -11.73 15.98
N SER A 97 11.96 -13.05 15.90
CA SER A 97 10.94 -13.70 15.09
C SER A 97 9.57 -13.43 15.74
N SER A 98 9.06 -12.21 15.57
CA SER A 98 7.89 -11.72 16.31
C SER A 98 6.64 -11.73 15.44
N ALA A 99 5.77 -12.69 15.69
CA ALA A 99 4.37 -12.67 15.28
C ALA A 99 3.56 -11.50 15.89
N GLU A 100 4.20 -10.67 16.73
CA GLU A 100 3.62 -9.54 17.47
C GLU A 100 4.05 -8.17 16.91
N CYS A 101 5.03 -8.12 16.01
CA CYS A 101 5.38 -6.92 15.26
C CYS A 101 4.34 -6.68 14.16
N LYS A 102 3.26 -5.99 14.50
CA LYS A 102 2.31 -5.51 13.48
C LYS A 102 2.98 -4.36 12.72
N HIS A 103 3.40 -4.63 11.50
CA HIS A 103 3.82 -3.60 10.57
C HIS A 103 2.58 -2.99 9.91
N TRP A 104 2.44 -1.68 10.03
CA TRP A 104 1.34 -0.94 9.43
C TRP A 104 1.88 0.03 8.39
N TRP A 105 1.19 0.13 7.26
CA TRP A 105 1.37 1.24 6.33
C TRP A 105 0.22 2.21 6.50
N LYS A 106 0.52 3.50 6.42
CA LYS A 106 -0.47 4.56 6.46
C LYS A 106 -0.36 5.39 5.21
N GLY A 107 -1.49 5.58 4.53
CA GLY A 107 -1.60 6.40 3.33
C GLY A 107 -2.25 7.74 3.65
N TYR A 108 -1.56 8.81 3.31
CA TYR A 108 -2.00 10.19 3.49
C TYR A 108 -2.19 10.83 2.13
N LEU A 109 -3.24 11.62 1.95
CA LEU A 109 -3.28 12.58 0.85
C LEU A 109 -2.16 13.60 1.03
N THR A 110 -1.66 14.10 -0.09
CA THR A 110 -0.68 15.19 -0.11
C THR A 110 -1.36 16.48 -0.52
N ASP A 111 -1.17 17.53 0.27
CA ASP A 111 -1.57 18.90 -0.07
C ASP A 111 -0.28 19.74 -0.14
N TYR A 112 -0.02 20.37 -1.28
CA TYR A 112 1.24 21.09 -1.56
C TYR A 112 2.53 20.31 -1.27
N GLY A 113 2.50 18.97 -1.40
CA GLY A 113 3.66 18.10 -1.16
C GLY A 113 3.82 17.64 0.29
N GLU A 114 2.95 18.08 1.20
CA GLU A 114 2.96 17.66 2.60
C GLU A 114 1.81 16.67 2.91
N PRO A 115 2.03 15.66 3.77
CA PRO A 115 0.97 14.74 4.19
C PRO A 115 -0.13 15.49 4.98
N SER A 116 -1.34 15.53 4.46
CA SER A 116 -2.44 16.33 5.04
C SER A 116 -3.50 15.48 5.73
N LYS A 117 -4.06 14.47 5.05
CA LYS A 117 -5.20 13.68 5.53
C LYS A 117 -4.96 12.18 5.41
N LEU A 118 -5.05 11.45 6.51
CA LEU A 118 -5.03 9.98 6.52
C LEU A 118 -6.27 9.44 5.78
N VAL A 119 -6.06 8.62 4.75
CA VAL A 119 -7.13 8.03 3.92
C VAL A 119 -7.22 6.52 4.05
N PHE A 120 -6.11 5.84 4.36
CA PHE A 120 -6.14 4.41 4.65
C PHE A 120 -5.02 3.96 5.58
N SER A 121 -5.25 2.83 6.24
CA SER A 121 -4.23 2.05 6.93
C SER A 121 -4.23 0.62 6.40
N LEU A 122 -3.04 0.05 6.22
CA LEU A 122 -2.83 -1.31 5.72
C LEU A 122 -2.00 -2.09 6.72
N GLN A 123 -2.38 -3.33 6.99
CA GLN A 123 -1.57 -4.23 7.81
C GLN A 123 -0.82 -5.22 6.94
N ASP A 124 0.50 -5.38 7.17
CA ASP A 124 1.27 -6.43 6.49
C ASP A 124 0.69 -7.82 6.86
N PRO A 125 0.66 -8.76 5.90
CA PRO A 125 0.29 -10.14 6.19
C PRO A 125 1.28 -10.74 7.20
N LYS A 126 0.78 -11.57 8.12
CA LYS A 126 1.63 -12.20 9.14
C LYS A 126 2.71 -13.07 8.46
N PRO A 127 3.99 -12.98 8.86
CA PRO A 127 5.11 -13.61 8.14
C PRO A 127 5.21 -15.15 8.28
N VAL A 128 4.16 -15.83 8.74
CA VAL A 128 4.21 -17.27 9.00
C VAL A 128 3.50 -18.03 7.88
N LEU A 129 4.31 -18.58 6.97
CA LEU A 129 3.97 -19.56 5.92
C LEU A 129 2.98 -19.08 4.85
N CYS A 130 3.53 -18.77 3.66
CA CYS A 130 2.81 -18.66 2.38
C CYS A 130 1.75 -19.79 2.29
N MET A 131 0.45 -19.52 2.15
CA MET A 131 -0.18 -19.26 0.86
C MET A 131 -1.57 -18.57 0.98
N LYS A 132 -1.94 -17.99 2.12
CA LYS A 132 -3.26 -17.35 2.28
C LYS A 132 -3.23 -16.21 3.30
N GLY A 133 -2.45 -15.17 2.99
CA GLY A 133 -2.38 -13.96 3.80
C GLY A 133 -3.10 -12.83 3.09
N ASP A 134 -4.39 -12.66 3.36
CA ASP A 134 -5.15 -11.58 2.75
C ASP A 134 -4.68 -10.24 3.33
N ILE A 135 -4.31 -9.33 2.44
CA ILE A 135 -3.86 -7.98 2.80
C ILE A 135 -5.10 -7.19 3.25
N ARG A 136 -5.09 -6.64 4.46
CA ARG A 136 -6.26 -5.97 5.06
C ARG A 136 -6.12 -4.45 5.04
N VAL A 137 -7.14 -3.77 4.54
CA VAL A 137 -7.19 -2.31 4.44
C VAL A 137 -8.31 -1.76 5.31
N THR A 138 -8.02 -0.68 6.02
CA THR A 138 -8.99 0.16 6.72
C THR A 138 -9.03 1.51 6.01
N VAL A 139 -10.23 2.03 5.73
CA VAL A 139 -10.44 3.37 5.18
C VAL A 139 -10.66 4.35 6.32
N GLU A 140 -9.99 5.48 6.25
CA GLU A 140 -10.00 6.50 7.29
C GLU A 140 -10.70 7.78 6.79
N PRO A 141 -11.41 8.52 7.67
CA PRO A 141 -11.63 8.24 9.08
C PRO A 141 -12.59 7.07 9.31
N LYS A 142 -12.27 6.25 10.31
CA LYS A 142 -13.05 5.05 10.66
C LYS A 142 -14.47 5.39 11.10
N GLY A 143 -15.44 5.17 10.21
CA GLY A 143 -16.85 5.47 10.46
C GLY A 143 -17.63 4.39 11.23
N GLY A 144 -17.02 3.25 11.58
CA GLY A 144 -17.72 2.12 12.19
C GLY A 144 -16.86 1.18 13.02
N ASN A 145 -17.50 0.23 13.70
CA ASN A 145 -16.87 -0.68 14.66
C ASN A 145 -16.12 -1.87 14.04
N ARG A 146 -16.12 -1.99 12.70
CA ARG A 146 -15.44 -3.08 12.00
C ARG A 146 -13.93 -2.94 12.14
N HIS A 147 -13.22 -4.05 12.21
CA HIS A 147 -11.78 -4.01 12.36
C HIS A 147 -11.06 -3.74 11.02
N TRP A 148 -11.66 -4.09 9.88
CA TRP A 148 -11.15 -3.82 8.53
C TRP A 148 -12.31 -3.60 7.52
N ASP A 149 -12.05 -2.85 6.44
CA ASP A 149 -13.05 -2.45 5.43
C ASP A 149 -12.91 -3.23 4.12
N TYR A 150 -11.67 -3.55 3.73
CA TYR A 150 -11.39 -4.33 2.53
C TYR A 150 -10.38 -5.43 2.80
N GLU A 151 -10.53 -6.49 2.01
CA GLU A 151 -9.62 -7.61 1.93
C GLU A 151 -9.10 -7.72 0.50
N ILE A 152 -7.77 -7.64 0.34
CA ILE A 152 -7.11 -7.73 -0.97
C ILE A 152 -6.62 -9.16 -1.17
N GLY A 153 -7.24 -9.81 -2.15
CA GLY A 153 -6.79 -11.09 -2.69
C GLY A 153 -5.88 -10.88 -3.90
N VAL A 154 -4.79 -11.63 -3.96
CA VAL A 154 -3.93 -11.72 -5.14
C VAL A 154 -4.00 -13.14 -5.68
N LYS A 155 -4.51 -13.29 -6.90
CA LYS A 155 -4.61 -14.57 -7.59
C LYS A 155 -3.64 -14.62 -8.76
N GLY A 156 -2.93 -15.75 -8.85
CA GLY A 156 -2.14 -16.12 -10.01
C GLY A 156 -0.66 -15.76 -9.89
N MET A 157 0.17 -16.81 -9.97
CA MET A 157 1.33 -16.81 -10.83
C MET A 157 0.89 -17.58 -12.07
N MET A 158 0.51 -16.90 -13.14
CA MET A 158 0.30 -17.58 -14.42
C MET A 158 1.68 -18.04 -14.89
N ALA A 159 1.92 -19.35 -14.98
CA ALA A 159 3.23 -19.90 -15.30
C ALA A 159 3.87 -19.18 -16.51
N GLY A 160 5.03 -18.56 -16.29
CA GLY A 160 5.81 -17.88 -17.33
C GLY A 160 5.47 -16.41 -17.60
N ARG A 161 4.53 -15.77 -16.88
CA ARG A 161 4.28 -14.32 -17.03
C ARG A 161 4.00 -13.64 -15.68
N ASP A 162 4.61 -12.47 -15.46
CA ASP A 162 4.47 -11.61 -14.27
C ASP A 162 3.10 -10.88 -14.20
N PHE A 163 1.99 -11.59 -14.46
CA PHE A 163 0.64 -11.05 -14.33
C PHE A 163 0.00 -11.52 -13.03
N TYR A 164 -0.45 -10.55 -12.25
CA TYR A 164 -1.17 -10.76 -11.00
C TYR A 164 -2.59 -10.21 -11.13
N GLN A 165 -3.60 -11.02 -10.81
CA GLN A 165 -4.96 -10.53 -10.64
C GLN A 165 -5.13 -10.07 -9.19
N VAL A 166 -5.32 -8.77 -9.00
CA VAL A 166 -5.57 -8.18 -7.68
C VAL A 166 -7.05 -7.83 -7.58
N SER A 167 -7.71 -8.28 -6.51
CA SER A 167 -9.10 -7.95 -6.22
C SER A 167 -9.25 -7.46 -4.79
N ALA A 168 -9.91 -6.33 -4.59
CA ALA A 168 -10.26 -5.83 -3.27
C ALA A 168 -11.75 -6.05 -3.01
N THR A 169 -12.08 -6.87 -2.00
CA THR A 169 -13.46 -7.17 -1.61
C THR A 169 -13.81 -6.34 -0.38
N ARG A 170 -14.90 -5.57 -0.47
CA ARG A 170 -15.46 -4.87 0.68
C ARG A 170 -16.18 -5.85 1.60
N LEU A 171 -15.98 -5.71 2.90
CA LEU A 171 -16.61 -6.55 3.94
C LEU A 171 -17.79 -5.86 4.61
#